data_AF-A0A2E8WY11-F1
#
_entry.id   AF-A0A2E8WY11-F1
#
_cell.length_a   1.000
_cell.length_b   1.000
_cell.length_c   1.000
_cell.angle_alpha   90.00
_cell.angle_beta   90.00
_cell.angle_gamma   90.00
#
_symmetry.space_group_name_H-M   'P 1'
#
loop_
_entity.id
_entity.type
_entity.pdbx_description
1 polymer ?
#
loop_
_entity_poly.entity_id
_entity_poly.type
_entity_poly.pdbx_seq_one_letter_code
_entity_poly.pdbx_strand_id
1 'polypeptide(L)'
;MMLNSTLRSVAAGTAIFGLSVMGWFTLSNQESEAYSPRLEEKAAEPNGALEIRQALLGDENGVVDYAGLAELRQKVEKKAKRDLAAKASSLSWHELGPDNIGGRTRAIEPFGANGLYAGSVSGGLWKSMNRGDNWTQITTFPSLMVGSIALAGNGDLYVGTGTAWEGASGEGDSGFRGEGIWRSTDAGASWEQVSGSGSF
;
A
#
# COMPACT_ATOMS: atom_id res chain seq x y z
N MET A 1 -22.85 85.16 -27.63
CA MET A 1 -24.16 84.79 -27.03
C MET A 1 -24.98 84.12 -28.12
N MET A 2 -25.66 83.01 -27.77
CA MET A 2 -26.54 82.18 -28.62
C MET A 2 -25.84 81.30 -29.67
N LEU A 3 -26.32 80.11 -30.05
CA LEU A 3 -27.10 79.03 -29.42
C LEU A 3 -26.98 77.84 -30.41
N ASN A 4 -27.19 76.63 -29.91
CA ASN A 4 -27.27 75.34 -30.63
C ASN A 4 -27.83 75.35 -32.06
N SER A 5 -27.29 74.48 -32.90
CA SER A 5 -28.12 73.63 -33.76
C SER A 5 -27.47 72.26 -34.03
N THR A 6 -28.33 71.27 -33.90
CA THR A 6 -28.17 69.82 -34.13
C THR A 6 -27.89 69.48 -35.58
N LEU A 7 -27.14 68.41 -35.86
CA LEU A 7 -27.59 67.40 -36.83
C LEU A 7 -26.86 66.06 -36.68
N ARG A 8 -27.64 65.01 -36.87
CA ARG A 8 -27.37 63.59 -36.65
C ARG A 8 -26.46 63.01 -37.73
N SER A 9 -25.93 61.83 -37.42
CA SER A 9 -25.84 60.62 -38.28
C SER A 9 -24.45 60.18 -38.78
N VAL A 10 -24.13 58.95 -38.37
CA VAL A 10 -23.50 57.86 -39.15
C VAL A 10 -22.04 58.05 -39.62
N ALA A 11 -21.13 57.40 -38.90
CA ALA A 11 -20.07 56.54 -39.48
C ALA A 11 -19.34 55.78 -38.36
N ALA A 12 -20.06 54.88 -37.70
CA ALA A 12 -19.45 53.69 -37.12
C ALA A 12 -19.40 52.63 -38.22
N GLY A 13 -18.25 52.01 -38.44
CA GLY A 13 -18.17 50.78 -39.23
C GLY A 13 -17.03 50.78 -40.22
N THR A 14 -15.82 50.44 -39.75
CA THR A 14 -14.78 49.71 -40.53
C THR A 14 -13.49 49.40 -39.77
N ALA A 15 -13.36 49.70 -38.47
CA ALA A 15 -12.10 49.45 -37.76
C ALA A 15 -12.17 48.45 -36.58
N ILE A 16 -13.35 48.02 -36.12
CA ILE A 16 -13.48 47.18 -34.90
C ILE A 16 -13.72 45.68 -35.22
N PHE A 17 -14.11 45.32 -36.44
CA PHE A 17 -14.29 43.90 -36.82
C PHE A 17 -12.98 43.15 -37.13
N GLY A 18 -11.86 43.84 -37.31
CA GLY A 18 -10.58 43.19 -37.63
C GLY A 18 -9.90 42.49 -36.45
N LEU A 19 -10.15 42.94 -35.21
CA LEU A 19 -9.49 42.40 -34.02
C LEU A 19 -10.32 41.32 -33.29
N SER A 20 -11.63 41.26 -33.50
CA SER A 20 -12.46 40.19 -32.92
C SER A 20 -12.39 38.87 -33.70
N VAL A 21 -12.13 38.92 -35.02
CA VAL A 21 -12.08 37.71 -35.85
C VAL A 21 -10.76 36.94 -35.67
N MET A 22 -9.62 37.62 -35.44
CA MET A 22 -8.36 36.94 -35.10
C MET A 22 -8.37 36.31 -33.70
N GLY A 23 -9.11 36.90 -32.75
CA GLY A 23 -9.30 36.33 -31.41
C GLY A 23 -10.16 35.07 -31.41
N TRP A 24 -11.16 34.98 -32.30
CA TRP A 24 -11.98 33.77 -32.41
C TRP A 24 -11.30 32.63 -33.16
N PHE A 25 -10.48 32.93 -34.17
CA PHE A 25 -9.75 31.90 -34.91
C PHE A 25 -8.61 31.27 -34.10
N THR A 26 -8.12 31.97 -33.07
CA THR A 26 -7.08 31.47 -32.16
C THR A 26 -7.63 30.77 -30.92
N LEU A 27 -8.92 30.92 -30.59
CA LEU A 27 -9.58 30.17 -29.52
C LEU A 27 -10.34 28.92 -30.01
N SER A 28 -10.66 28.80 -31.30
CA SER A 28 -11.36 27.61 -31.83
C SER A 28 -10.44 26.46 -32.23
N ASN A 29 -9.13 26.69 -32.28
CA ASN A 29 -8.13 25.64 -32.53
C ASN A 29 -7.53 25.11 -31.23
N GLN A 30 -8.41 24.72 -30.30
CA GLN A 30 -8.00 23.76 -29.29
C GLN A 30 -7.94 22.41 -30.01
N GLU A 31 -6.74 22.03 -30.48
CA GLU A 31 -6.48 20.66 -30.93
C GLU A 31 -6.93 19.74 -29.81
N SER A 32 -8.08 19.10 -30.00
CA SER A 32 -8.46 17.95 -29.21
C SER A 32 -7.43 16.89 -29.56
N GLU A 33 -6.46 16.66 -28.67
CA GLU A 33 -5.68 15.43 -28.70
C GLU A 33 -6.68 14.28 -28.52
N ALA A 34 -7.20 13.80 -29.65
CA ALA A 34 -8.04 12.63 -29.67
C ALA A 34 -7.18 11.51 -29.11
N TYR A 35 -7.60 10.96 -27.96
CA TYR A 35 -6.98 9.79 -27.37
C TYR A 35 -6.78 8.75 -28.47
N SER A 36 -5.53 8.53 -28.85
CA SER A 36 -5.15 7.42 -29.69
C SER A 36 -4.90 6.27 -28.72
N PRO A 37 -5.80 5.26 -28.63
CA PRO A 37 -5.54 4.12 -27.79
C PRO A 37 -4.18 3.56 -28.15
N ARG A 38 -3.36 3.29 -27.12
CA ARG A 38 -2.11 2.58 -27.29
C ARG A 38 -2.44 1.33 -28.09
N LEU A 39 -1.78 1.12 -29.23
CA LEU A 39 -1.92 -0.13 -29.97
C LEU A 39 -1.64 -1.24 -28.95
N GLU A 40 -2.64 -2.10 -28.69
CA GLU A 40 -2.39 -3.32 -27.95
C GLU A 40 -1.41 -4.11 -28.80
N GLU A 41 -0.12 -4.03 -28.45
CA GLU A 41 0.80 -5.08 -28.82
C GLU A 41 0.22 -6.31 -28.14
N LYS A 42 -0.40 -7.18 -28.95
CA LYS A 42 -1.02 -8.42 -28.50
C LYS A 42 -0.04 -9.04 -27.52
N ALA A 43 -0.42 -9.10 -26.24
CA ALA A 43 0.43 -9.70 -25.21
C ALA A 43 0.98 -10.98 -25.82
N ALA A 44 2.32 -11.06 -25.92
CA ALA A 44 2.99 -12.15 -26.63
C ALA A 44 2.23 -13.43 -26.27
N GLU A 45 1.70 -14.11 -27.30
CA GLU A 45 0.94 -15.35 -27.16
C GLU A 45 1.55 -16.19 -26.02
N PRO A 46 0.81 -17.02 -25.26
CA PRO A 46 1.36 -17.80 -24.14
C PRO A 46 2.70 -18.53 -24.46
N ASN A 47 2.93 -18.76 -25.74
CA ASN A 47 4.16 -19.11 -26.44
C ASN A 47 5.40 -18.30 -26.02
N GLY A 48 5.34 -16.98 -25.82
CA GLY A 48 6.50 -16.16 -25.44
C GLY A 48 7.06 -16.51 -24.05
N ALA A 49 6.17 -16.82 -23.10
CA ALA A 49 6.59 -17.34 -21.79
C ALA A 49 7.15 -18.76 -21.89
N LEU A 50 6.62 -19.57 -22.81
CA LEU A 50 7.12 -20.92 -23.10
C LEU A 50 8.51 -20.87 -23.75
N GLU A 51 8.74 -19.97 -24.70
CA GLU A 51 10.00 -19.75 -25.40
C GLU A 51 11.09 -19.23 -24.43
N ILE A 52 10.76 -18.26 -23.57
CA ILE A 52 11.70 -17.80 -22.52
C ILE A 52 12.06 -18.96 -21.59
N ARG A 53 11.08 -19.78 -21.19
CA ARG A 53 11.31 -20.95 -20.34
C ARG A 53 12.16 -22.02 -21.04
N GLN A 54 11.96 -22.24 -22.33
CA GLN A 54 12.76 -23.16 -23.15
C GLN A 54 14.19 -22.63 -23.33
N ALA A 55 14.37 -21.32 -23.51
CA ALA A 55 15.69 -20.70 -23.60
C ALA A 55 16.47 -20.77 -22.26
N LEU A 56 15.77 -20.75 -21.13
CA LEU A 56 16.39 -20.83 -19.79
C LEU A 56 16.72 -22.26 -19.33
N LEU A 57 15.92 -23.24 -19.75
CA LEU A 57 16.00 -24.62 -19.24
C LEU A 57 16.41 -25.64 -20.30
N GLY A 58 16.39 -25.25 -21.57
CA GLY A 58 16.74 -26.10 -22.70
C GLY A 58 18.25 -26.25 -22.87
N ASP A 59 18.63 -27.32 -23.55
CA ASP A 59 20.00 -27.53 -24.01
C ASP A 59 20.35 -26.63 -25.22
N GLU A 60 21.51 -26.86 -25.84
CA GLU A 60 21.98 -26.13 -27.03
C GLU A 60 21.02 -26.19 -28.23
N ASN A 61 20.05 -27.12 -28.21
CA ASN A 61 19.02 -27.28 -29.24
C ASN A 61 17.63 -26.78 -28.77
N GLY A 62 17.54 -26.15 -27.60
CA GLY A 62 16.30 -25.63 -27.02
C GLY A 62 15.37 -26.71 -26.46
N VAL A 63 15.85 -27.95 -26.30
CA VAL A 63 15.05 -29.06 -25.77
C VAL A 63 15.19 -29.11 -24.26
N VAL A 64 14.06 -29.06 -23.56
CA VAL A 64 14.02 -29.14 -22.09
C VAL A 64 13.93 -30.61 -21.67
N ASP A 65 14.96 -31.12 -21.00
CA ASP A 65 14.94 -32.45 -20.38
C ASP A 65 14.10 -32.44 -19.08
N TYR A 66 12.80 -32.64 -19.23
CA TYR A 66 11.87 -32.67 -18.11
C TYR A 66 12.14 -33.82 -17.12
N ALA A 67 12.65 -34.96 -17.60
CA ALA A 67 12.94 -36.11 -16.73
C ALA A 67 14.18 -35.82 -15.87
N GLY A 68 15.26 -35.32 -16.48
CA GLY A 68 16.45 -34.88 -15.77
C GLY A 68 16.19 -33.74 -14.80
N LEU A 69 15.34 -32.78 -15.15
CA LEU A 69 14.93 -31.70 -14.25
C LEU A 69 14.14 -32.22 -13.04
N ALA A 70 13.26 -33.21 -13.23
CA ALA A 70 12.53 -33.83 -12.13
C ALA A 70 13.47 -34.58 -11.17
N GLU A 71 14.44 -35.32 -11.71
CA GLU A 71 15.48 -35.98 -10.90
C GLU A 71 16.39 -34.98 -10.18
N LEU A 72 16.80 -33.91 -10.87
CA LEU A 72 17.60 -32.84 -10.30
C LEU A 72 16.86 -32.18 -9.13
N ARG A 73 15.57 -31.89 -9.31
CA ARG A 73 14.72 -31.36 -8.24
C ARG A 73 14.69 -32.28 -7.03
N GLN A 74 14.49 -33.59 -7.22
CA GLN A 74 14.53 -34.55 -6.11
C GLN A 74 15.89 -34.57 -5.40
N LYS A 75 17.00 -34.51 -6.15
CA LYS A 75 18.36 -34.46 -5.59
C LYS A 75 18.59 -33.17 -4.82
N VAL A 76 18.15 -32.02 -5.33
CA VAL A 76 18.23 -30.71 -4.66
C VAL A 76 17.39 -30.72 -3.38
N GLU A 77 16.15 -31.19 -3.43
CA GLU A 77 15.28 -31.30 -2.25
C GLU A 77 15.88 -32.22 -1.18
N LYS A 78 16.43 -33.38 -1.58
CA LYS A 78 17.09 -34.32 -0.66
C LYS A 78 18.35 -33.71 -0.05
N LYS A 79 19.16 -33.00 -0.84
CA LYS A 79 20.35 -32.29 -0.34
C LYS A 79 19.94 -31.16 0.61
N ALA A 80 18.95 -30.34 0.25
CA ALA A 80 18.44 -29.27 1.09
C ALA A 80 17.96 -29.83 2.44
N LYS A 81 17.16 -30.91 2.45
CA LYS A 81 16.73 -31.58 3.68
C LYS A 81 17.91 -32.08 4.53
N ARG A 82 18.93 -32.66 3.89
CA ARG A 82 20.14 -33.13 4.59
C ARG A 82 20.95 -31.97 5.19
N ASP A 83 21.13 -30.90 4.42
CA ASP A 83 21.90 -29.73 4.84
C ASP A 83 21.14 -28.94 5.93
N LEU A 84 19.80 -28.88 5.86
CA LEU A 84 18.92 -28.40 6.92
C LEU A 84 19.05 -29.26 8.18
N ALA A 85 18.99 -30.59 8.07
CA ALA A 85 19.16 -31.48 9.22
C ALA A 85 20.55 -31.40 9.85
N ALA A 86 21.60 -31.18 9.04
CA ALA A 86 22.97 -31.03 9.51
C ALA A 86 23.26 -29.64 10.13
N LYS A 87 22.53 -28.60 9.72
CA LYS A 87 22.62 -27.23 10.28
C LYS A 87 21.57 -26.94 11.35
N ALA A 88 20.60 -27.82 11.56
CA ALA A 88 19.62 -27.66 12.61
C ALA A 88 20.32 -27.79 13.96
N SER A 89 20.51 -26.66 14.65
CA SER A 89 20.69 -26.67 16.09
C SER A 89 19.53 -27.45 16.73
N SER A 90 19.73 -28.07 17.90
CA SER A 90 18.66 -28.76 18.66
C SER A 90 17.52 -27.85 19.15
N LEU A 91 17.44 -26.61 18.66
CA LEU A 91 16.34 -25.69 18.87
C LEU A 91 15.15 -26.12 18.01
N SER A 92 14.08 -26.53 18.68
CA SER A 92 12.78 -26.72 18.06
C SER A 92 12.08 -25.37 17.97
N TRP A 93 11.86 -24.90 16.74
CA TRP A 93 11.06 -23.71 16.48
C TRP A 93 9.60 -24.12 16.40
N HIS A 94 8.79 -23.54 17.27
CA HIS A 94 7.33 -23.65 17.24
C HIS A 94 6.77 -22.31 16.81
N GLU A 95 6.02 -22.31 15.72
CA GLU A 95 5.23 -21.15 15.32
C GLU A 95 4.17 -20.87 16.39
N LEU A 96 4.17 -19.66 16.95
CA LEU A 96 3.21 -19.22 17.96
C LEU A 96 1.93 -18.62 17.33
N GLY A 97 1.78 -18.71 16.01
CA GLY A 97 0.60 -18.27 15.26
C GLY A 97 0.62 -16.78 14.84
N PRO A 98 -0.49 -16.27 14.27
CA PRO A 98 -1.69 -17.02 13.83
C PRO A 98 -1.44 -17.81 12.53
N ASP A 99 -2.03 -19.00 12.44
CA ASP A 99 -1.97 -19.91 11.28
C ASP A 99 -3.17 -19.79 10.33
N ASN A 100 -4.16 -18.96 10.68
CA ASN A 100 -5.44 -18.84 9.96
C ASN A 100 -5.71 -17.47 9.29
N ILE A 101 -5.07 -16.38 9.75
CA ILE A 101 -5.17 -15.04 9.19
C ILE A 101 -3.78 -14.41 9.26
N GLY A 102 -3.06 -14.40 8.14
CA GLY A 102 -1.79 -13.67 8.03
C GLY A 102 -2.01 -12.16 8.04
N GLY A 103 -1.03 -11.40 8.51
CA GLY A 103 -1.08 -9.95 8.50
C GLY A 103 0.26 -9.33 8.87
N ARG A 104 0.49 -8.09 8.43
CA ARG A 104 1.70 -7.36 8.76
C ARG A 104 1.57 -6.74 10.16
N THR A 105 2.32 -7.30 11.11
CA THR A 105 2.47 -6.75 12.47
C THR A 105 3.65 -5.79 12.52
N ARG A 106 3.48 -4.64 13.18
CA ARG A 106 4.55 -3.64 13.36
C ARG A 106 4.92 -3.39 14.80
N ALA A 107 3.98 -3.60 15.71
CA ALA A 107 4.18 -3.34 17.12
C ALA A 107 3.85 -4.59 17.94
N ILE A 108 4.69 -4.91 18.91
CA ILE A 108 4.45 -5.91 19.94
C ILE A 108 4.86 -5.29 21.26
N GLU A 109 3.98 -5.36 22.27
CA GLU A 109 4.25 -4.83 23.61
C GLU A 109 3.87 -5.87 24.68
N PRO A 110 4.83 -6.36 25.49
CA PRO A 110 4.52 -7.31 26.55
C PRO A 110 3.88 -6.64 27.77
N PHE A 111 2.99 -7.37 28.46
CA PHE A 111 2.43 -6.94 29.74
C PHE A 111 2.24 -8.13 30.70
N GLY A 112 2.56 -7.91 31.98
CA GLY A 112 2.55 -9.00 32.96
C GLY A 112 3.50 -10.16 32.58
N ALA A 113 3.22 -11.37 33.07
CA ALA A 113 4.09 -12.53 32.84
C ALA A 113 3.85 -13.24 31.49
N ASN A 114 2.63 -13.12 30.95
CA ASN A 114 2.15 -13.90 29.79
C ASN A 114 1.37 -13.07 28.76
N GLY A 115 1.17 -11.78 29.01
CA GLY A 115 0.35 -10.93 28.15
C GLY A 115 1.16 -10.28 27.03
N LEU A 116 0.55 -10.18 25.85
CA LEU A 116 1.10 -9.44 24.70
C LEU A 116 0.02 -8.58 24.05
N TYR A 117 0.35 -7.36 23.68
CA TYR A 117 -0.38 -6.59 22.69
C TYR A 117 0.32 -6.69 21.34
N ALA A 118 -0.44 -6.74 20.25
CA ALA A 118 0.08 -6.71 18.89
C ALA A 118 -0.69 -5.71 18.02
N GLY A 119 0.05 -4.91 17.25
CA GLY A 119 -0.47 -3.89 16.37
C GLY A 119 -0.24 -4.25 14.92
N SER A 120 -1.33 -4.36 14.16
CA SER A 120 -1.29 -4.63 12.73
C SER A 120 -1.42 -3.33 11.92
N VAL A 121 -0.72 -3.29 10.79
CA VAL A 121 -0.72 -2.12 9.90
C VAL A 121 -2.07 -1.94 9.20
N SER A 122 -2.88 -3.00 9.07
CA SER A 122 -4.24 -2.92 8.50
C SER A 122 -5.27 -3.81 9.19
N GLY A 123 -4.92 -4.42 10.32
CA GLY A 123 -5.75 -5.35 11.07
C GLY A 123 -6.10 -4.88 12.48
N GLY A 124 -5.73 -3.66 12.88
CA GLY A 124 -6.02 -3.11 14.19
C GLY A 124 -5.19 -3.68 15.34
N LEU A 125 -5.74 -3.59 16.55
CA LEU A 125 -5.08 -3.93 17.80
C LEU A 125 -5.55 -5.27 18.34
N TRP A 126 -4.61 -6.09 18.81
CA TRP A 126 -4.83 -7.45 19.29
C TRP A 126 -4.20 -7.67 20.66
N LYS A 127 -4.76 -8.61 21.42
CA LYS A 127 -4.30 -9.00 22.75
C LYS A 127 -4.17 -10.52 22.86
N SER A 128 -3.09 -10.98 23.46
CA SER A 128 -2.91 -12.36 23.92
C SER A 128 -2.71 -12.37 25.43
N MET A 129 -3.19 -13.43 26.08
CA MET A 129 -2.99 -13.69 27.52
C MET A 129 -2.14 -14.94 27.78
N ASN A 130 -1.68 -15.60 26.72
CA ASN A 130 -1.00 -16.89 26.75
C ASN A 130 0.23 -16.87 25.83
N ARG A 131 1.07 -15.83 25.97
CA ARG A 131 2.37 -15.71 25.29
C ARG A 131 2.30 -15.74 23.76
N GLY A 132 1.16 -15.41 23.19
CA GLY A 132 0.96 -15.36 21.74
C GLY A 132 0.25 -16.58 21.16
N ASP A 133 -0.03 -17.64 21.94
CA ASP A 133 -0.67 -18.85 21.38
C ASP A 133 -2.10 -18.56 20.86
N ASN A 134 -2.84 -17.65 21.51
CA ASN A 134 -4.16 -17.19 21.07
C ASN A 134 -4.25 -15.66 21.12
N TRP A 135 -4.97 -15.09 20.16
CA TRP A 135 -5.18 -13.64 20.04
C TRP A 135 -6.67 -13.28 20.00
N THR A 136 -7.02 -12.17 20.62
CA THR A 136 -8.35 -11.56 20.56
C THR A 136 -8.20 -10.11 20.13
N GLN A 137 -8.99 -9.69 19.14
CA GLN A 137 -8.98 -8.31 18.69
C GLN A 137 -9.58 -7.39 19.76
N ILE A 138 -8.95 -6.23 19.98
CA ILE A 138 -9.50 -5.16 20.81
C ILE A 138 -10.37 -4.27 19.92
N THR A 139 -11.63 -4.67 19.75
CA THR A 139 -12.57 -4.02 18.81
C THR A 139 -13.05 -2.62 19.26
N THR A 140 -12.77 -2.24 20.50
CA THR A 140 -13.03 -0.90 21.05
C THR A 140 -12.03 0.13 20.54
N PHE A 141 -10.87 -0.29 20.02
CA PHE A 141 -9.87 0.61 19.46
C PHE A 141 -10.35 1.14 18.09
N PRO A 142 -10.37 2.47 17.87
CA PRO A 142 -11.07 3.06 16.72
C PRO A 142 -10.33 2.94 15.38
N SER A 143 -9.06 2.51 15.37
CA SER A 143 -8.23 2.49 14.15
C SER A 143 -7.75 1.08 13.79
N LEU A 144 -7.71 0.80 12.49
CA LEU A 144 -7.09 -0.42 11.96
C LEU A 144 -5.58 -0.27 11.69
N MET A 145 -5.07 0.96 11.78
CA MET A 145 -3.70 1.32 11.39
C MET A 145 -2.85 1.47 12.65
N VAL A 146 -2.36 0.37 13.22
CA VAL A 146 -1.51 0.43 14.42
C VAL A 146 -0.04 0.44 14.01
N GLY A 147 0.64 1.56 14.29
CA GLY A 147 2.06 1.74 13.98
C GLY A 147 2.99 1.51 15.17
N SER A 148 2.53 1.80 16.39
CA SER A 148 3.32 1.66 17.61
C SER A 148 2.43 1.40 18.83
N ILE A 149 2.98 0.70 19.82
CA ILE A 149 2.32 0.43 21.11
C ILE A 149 3.37 0.66 22.20
N ALA A 150 2.95 1.25 23.32
CA ALA A 150 3.79 1.39 24.51
C ALA A 150 2.94 1.21 25.77
N LEU A 151 3.46 0.48 26.75
CA LEU A 151 2.85 0.35 28.07
C LEU A 151 3.64 1.19 29.09
N ALA A 152 2.97 2.13 29.73
CA ALA A 152 3.57 2.93 30.79
C ALA A 152 3.65 2.14 32.10
N GLY A 153 4.56 2.53 33.00
CA GLY A 153 4.76 1.84 34.28
C GLY A 153 3.56 1.88 35.23
N ASN A 154 2.60 2.78 35.00
CA ASN A 154 1.32 2.84 35.72
C ASN A 154 0.24 1.93 35.11
N GLY A 155 0.53 1.23 34.01
CA GLY A 155 -0.39 0.37 33.29
C GLY A 155 -1.17 1.05 32.15
N ASP A 156 -0.95 2.35 31.91
CA ASP A 156 -1.59 3.04 30.79
C ASP A 156 -1.03 2.54 29.46
N LEU A 157 -1.95 2.25 28.53
CA LEU A 157 -1.62 1.76 27.19
C LEU A 157 -1.70 2.91 26.20
N TYR A 158 -0.61 3.14 25.47
CA TYR A 158 -0.54 4.13 24.39
C TYR A 158 -0.42 3.43 23.04
N VAL A 159 -1.18 3.91 22.05
CA VAL A 159 -1.20 3.34 20.70
C VAL A 159 -1.09 4.46 19.68
N GLY A 160 0.02 4.47 18.93
CA GLY A 160 0.24 5.40 17.83
C GLY A 160 -0.28 4.82 16.52
N THR A 161 -1.00 5.64 15.76
CA THR A 161 -1.67 5.22 14.52
C THR A 161 -1.03 5.81 13.28
N GLY A 162 -1.28 5.14 12.15
CA GLY A 162 -0.82 5.56 10.83
C GLY A 162 0.49 4.94 10.39
N THR A 163 0.77 5.09 9.11
CA THR A 163 1.99 4.65 8.46
C THR A 163 2.36 5.59 7.34
N ALA A 164 3.65 5.75 7.11
CA ALA A 164 4.19 6.60 6.08
C ALA A 164 4.98 5.75 5.08
N TRP A 165 4.87 6.06 3.77
CA TRP A 165 5.59 5.38 2.69
C TRP A 165 5.29 3.88 2.49
N GLU A 166 4.17 3.35 2.99
CA GLU A 166 3.84 1.93 2.88
C GLU A 166 2.37 1.69 2.53
N GLY A 167 2.11 1.08 1.38
CA GLY A 167 0.77 0.66 0.96
C GLY A 167 0.30 -0.62 1.67
N ALA A 168 -0.91 -1.07 1.32
CA ALA A 168 -1.52 -2.28 1.89
C ALA A 168 -0.68 -3.56 1.66
N SER A 169 0.01 -3.66 0.52
CA SER A 169 0.91 -4.77 0.16
C SER A 169 2.29 -4.69 0.81
N GLY A 170 2.60 -3.57 1.47
CA GLY A 170 3.92 -3.29 2.04
C GLY A 170 4.97 -2.77 1.05
N GLU A 171 4.58 -2.52 -0.19
CA GLU A 171 5.38 -1.79 -1.17
C GLU A 171 5.09 -0.28 -1.08
N GLY A 172 6.07 0.54 -1.48
CA GLY A 172 6.06 1.99 -1.30
C GLY A 172 4.87 2.69 -1.94
N ASP A 173 4.06 3.36 -1.11
CA ASP A 173 2.87 4.15 -1.48
C ASP A 173 2.67 5.31 -0.49
N SER A 174 1.67 6.17 -0.69
CA SER A 174 1.30 7.33 0.14
C SER A 174 1.08 7.03 1.63
N GLY A 175 1.00 5.76 2.03
CA GLY A 175 0.77 5.34 3.41
C GLY A 175 -0.70 5.43 3.82
N PHE A 176 -0.96 5.21 5.10
CA PHE A 176 -2.29 5.40 5.68
C PHE A 176 -2.19 6.49 6.74
N ARG A 177 -3.02 7.53 6.60
CA ARG A 177 -3.08 8.62 7.58
C ARG A 177 -3.47 8.06 8.94
N GLY A 178 -2.68 8.41 9.94
CA GLY A 178 -2.99 8.13 11.33
C GLY A 178 -3.97 9.15 11.91
N GLU A 179 -4.61 8.76 12.99
CA GLU A 179 -5.43 9.60 13.86
C GLU A 179 -4.69 9.96 15.15
N GLY A 180 -3.36 9.82 15.17
CA GLY A 180 -2.54 10.22 16.31
C GLY A 180 -2.33 9.13 17.32
N ILE A 181 -2.12 9.57 18.57
CA ILE A 181 -1.83 8.71 19.70
C ILE A 181 -3.09 8.61 20.53
N TRP A 182 -3.49 7.39 20.82
CA TRP A 182 -4.60 7.06 21.70
C TRP A 182 -4.06 6.49 23.01
N ARG A 183 -4.74 6.78 24.11
CA ARG A 183 -4.44 6.29 25.45
C ARG A 183 -5.63 5.51 25.99
N SER A 184 -5.35 4.42 26.70
CA SER A 184 -6.31 3.68 27.51
C SER A 184 -5.76 3.50 28.92
N THR A 185 -6.62 3.69 29.92
CA THR A 185 -6.30 3.48 31.34
C THR A 185 -6.91 2.19 31.89
N ASP A 186 -7.62 1.43 31.05
CA ASP A 186 -8.40 0.25 31.38
C ASP A 186 -8.06 -0.95 30.48
N ALA A 187 -6.78 -1.05 30.11
CA ALA A 187 -6.21 -2.15 29.34
C ALA A 187 -6.86 -2.39 27.96
N GLY A 188 -7.43 -1.33 27.38
CA GLY A 188 -8.03 -1.28 26.05
C GLY A 188 -9.55 -1.34 26.02
N ALA A 189 -10.26 -1.21 27.15
CA ALA A 189 -11.72 -1.20 27.14
C ALA A 189 -12.31 0.15 26.67
N SER A 190 -11.63 1.26 26.96
CA SER A 190 -11.96 2.60 26.48
C SER A 190 -10.71 3.37 26.07
N TRP A 191 -10.91 4.39 25.23
CA TRP A 191 -9.83 5.12 24.58
C TRP A 191 -10.09 6.62 24.58
N GLU A 192 -9.04 7.39 24.85
CA GLU A 192 -9.01 8.83 24.69
C GLU A 192 -7.87 9.22 23.76
N GLN A 193 -8.11 10.17 22.87
CA GLN A 193 -7.07 10.68 21.99
C GLN A 193 -6.18 11.65 22.77
N VAL A 194 -4.86 11.48 22.69
CA VAL A 194 -3.89 12.37 23.32
C VAL A 194 -3.95 13.74 22.64
N SER A 195 -4.18 14.78 23.43
CA SER A 195 -4.32 16.15 22.92
C SER A 195 -3.09 16.59 22.10
N GLY A 196 -3.34 17.22 20.96
CA GLY A 196 -2.28 17.69 20.05
C GLY A 196 -1.68 16.60 19.15
N SER A 197 -2.08 15.33 19.30
CA SER A 197 -1.58 14.25 18.45
C SER A 197 -2.46 13.97 17.23
N GLY A 198 -3.63 14.60 17.05
CA GLY A 198 -4.62 14.18 16.04
C GLY A 198 -4.50 14.80 14.65
N SER A 199 -3.46 15.60 14.36
CA SER A 199 -3.36 16.37 13.11
C SER A 199 -2.09 16.01 12.33
N PHE A 200 -2.25 15.29 11.22
CA PHE A 200 -1.18 14.97 10.25
C PHE A 200 -1.68 15.07 8.82
#